data_AF-A0A2K3J814-F1
#
_entry.id   AF-A0A2K3J814-F1
#
_cell.length_a   1.000
_cell.length_b   1.000
_cell.length_c   1.000
_cell.angle_alpha   90.00
_cell.angle_beta   90.00
_cell.angle_gamma   90.00
#
_symmetry.space_group_name_H-M   'P 1'
#
loop_
_entity.id
_entity.type
_entity.pdbx_description
1 polymer ?
#
loop_
_entity_poly.entity_id
_entity_poly.type
_entity_poly.pdbx_seq_one_letter_code
_entity_poly.pdbx_strand_id
1 'polypeptide(L)'
;GKLLGCGITAKISGMSNIESVQVGVAMIPRMELALIIVTAAISNDFIPRDFAHEILASTILLTIITTLITPILIKATFKNNA
;
A
#
# COMPACT_ATOMS: atom_id res chain seq x y z
N GLY A 1 -1.20 -7.81 1.87
CA GLY A 1 -0.74 -8.16 3.22
C GLY A 1 -1.08 -7.08 4.25
N LYS A 2 -0.55 -5.85 4.08
CA LYS A 2 -0.65 -4.78 5.10
C LYS A 2 -2.09 -4.40 5.51
N LEU A 3 -3.03 -4.30 4.55
CA LEU A 3 -4.44 -4.00 4.82
C LEU A 3 -5.09 -4.99 5.81
N LEU A 4 -4.98 -6.29 5.52
CA LEU A 4 -5.54 -7.35 6.36
C LEU A 4 -4.77 -7.51 7.67
N GLY A 5 -3.43 -7.42 7.62
CA GLY A 5 -2.59 -7.52 8.81
C GLY A 5 -2.93 -6.46 9.84
N CYS A 6 -2.88 -5.18 9.46
CA CYS A 6 -3.18 -4.06 10.36
C CYS A 6 -4.63 -4.05 10.82
N GLY A 7 -5.59 -4.46 9.96
CA GLY A 7 -6.99 -4.58 10.36
C GLY A 7 -7.23 -5.68 11.39
N ILE A 8 -6.53 -6.80 11.29
CA ILE A 8 -6.63 -7.90 12.27
C ILE A 8 -6.00 -7.47 13.61
N THR A 9 -4.82 -6.83 13.60
CA THR A 9 -4.21 -6.34 14.85
C THR A 9 -5.05 -5.24 15.51
N ALA A 10 -5.65 -4.34 14.75
CA ALA A 10 -6.57 -3.33 15.28
C ALA A 10 -7.79 -3.97 15.97
N LYS A 11 -8.33 -5.04 15.38
CA LYS A 11 -9.44 -5.80 15.96
C LYS A 11 -9.06 -6.53 17.25
N ILE A 12 -7.85 -7.12 17.29
CA ILE A 12 -7.30 -7.72 18.51
C ILE A 12 -7.09 -6.66 19.60
N SER A 13 -6.76 -5.43 19.21
CA SER A 13 -6.55 -4.31 20.12
C SER A 13 -7.84 -3.69 20.68
N GLY A 14 -9.02 -4.25 20.37
CA GLY A 14 -10.31 -3.83 20.91
C GLY A 14 -11.08 -2.79 20.08
N MET A 15 -10.64 -2.50 18.85
CA MET A 15 -11.33 -1.56 17.96
C MET A 15 -12.56 -2.19 17.30
N SER A 16 -13.58 -1.39 16.98
CA SER A 16 -14.76 -1.88 16.26
C SER A 16 -14.39 -2.41 14.87
N ASN A 17 -15.23 -3.28 14.27
CA ASN A 17 -15.00 -3.81 12.93
C ASN A 17 -14.81 -2.70 11.89
N ILE A 18 -15.53 -1.58 12.03
CA ILE A 18 -15.45 -0.44 11.12
C ILE A 18 -14.11 0.28 11.31
N GLU A 19 -13.73 0.57 12.55
CA GLU A 19 -12.47 1.24 12.89
C GLU A 19 -11.24 0.39 12.48
N SER A 20 -11.33 -0.92 12.64
CA SER A 20 -10.29 -1.86 12.22
C SER A 20 -10.04 -1.81 10.71
N VAL A 21 -11.11 -1.73 9.90
CA VAL A 21 -10.99 -1.55 8.45
C VAL A 21 -10.42 -0.18 8.10
N GLN A 22 -10.83 0.88 8.82
CA GLN A 22 -10.27 2.23 8.63
C GLN A 22 -8.75 2.26 8.88
N VAL A 23 -8.27 1.62 9.94
CA VAL A 23 -6.83 1.52 10.25
C VAL A 23 -6.10 0.76 9.14
N GLY A 24 -6.67 -0.35 8.67
CA GLY A 24 -6.09 -1.12 7.58
C GLY A 24 -5.95 -0.31 6.29
N VAL A 25 -6.98 0.47 5.94
CA VAL A 25 -7.00 1.32 4.74
C VAL A 25 -6.06 2.52 4.89
N ALA A 26 -6.00 3.11 6.08
CA ALA A 26 -5.07 4.21 6.38
C ALA A 26 -3.59 3.77 6.31
N MET A 27 -3.32 2.47 6.50
CA MET A 27 -1.98 1.88 6.42
C MET A 27 -1.55 1.49 5.00
N ILE A 28 -2.26 1.91 3.95
CA ILE A 28 -1.78 1.77 2.57
C ILE A 28 -0.50 2.60 2.42
N PRO A 29 0.67 1.97 2.23
CA PRO A 29 1.91 2.71 2.14
C PRO A 29 1.93 3.50 0.83
N ARG A 30 2.44 4.74 0.85
CA ARG A 30 2.66 5.58 -0.35
C ARG A 30 3.76 5.06 -1.29
N MET A 31 4.19 3.82 -1.08
CA MET A 31 5.14 3.05 -1.88
C MET A 31 6.50 3.70 -2.19
N GLU A 32 6.84 4.85 -1.61
CA GLU A 32 8.12 5.55 -1.78
C GLU A 32 9.32 4.62 -1.51
N LEU A 33 9.22 3.84 -0.43
CA LEU A 33 10.25 2.85 -0.08
C LEU A 33 10.38 1.73 -1.13
N ALA A 34 9.30 1.34 -1.82
CA ALA A 34 9.42 0.30 -2.85
C ALA A 34 10.20 0.79 -4.07
N LEU A 35 10.00 2.05 -4.47
CA LEU A 35 10.77 2.69 -5.53
C LEU A 35 12.26 2.75 -5.19
N ILE A 36 12.60 3.10 -3.95
CA ILE A 36 13.98 3.10 -3.44
C ILE A 36 14.58 1.69 -3.50
N ILE A 37 13.84 0.66 -3.05
CA ILE A 37 14.30 -0.73 -3.05
C ILE A 37 14.53 -1.25 -4.47
N VAL A 38 13.63 -0.96 -5.41
CA VAL A 38 13.78 -1.38 -6.82
C VAL A 38 14.98 -0.69 -7.44
N THR A 39 15.15 0.60 -7.20
CA THR A 39 16.32 1.35 -7.72
C THR A 39 17.62 0.79 -7.15
N ALA A 40 17.66 0.51 -5.85
CA ALA A 40 18.82 -0.13 -5.20
C ALA A 40 19.09 -1.54 -5.74
N ALA A 41 18.07 -2.34 -6.02
CA ALA A 41 18.21 -3.68 -6.59
C ALA A 41 18.79 -3.64 -8.01
N ILE A 42 18.38 -2.66 -8.83
CA ILE A 42 18.94 -2.42 -10.16
C ILE A 42 20.42 -1.98 -10.06
N SER A 43 20.74 -1.09 -9.11
CA SER A 43 22.13 -0.63 -8.90
C SER A 43 23.08 -1.72 -8.40
N ASN A 44 22.57 -2.76 -7.74
CA ASN A 44 23.36 -3.91 -7.30
C ASN A 44 23.37 -5.06 -8.32
N ASP A 45 22.89 -4.85 -9.55
CA ASP A 45 22.82 -5.85 -10.64
C ASP A 45 22.01 -7.12 -10.26
N PHE A 46 21.17 -7.06 -9.23
CA PHE A 46 20.27 -8.16 -8.84
C PHE A 46 19.15 -8.39 -9.87
N ILE A 47 18.86 -7.37 -10.68
CA ILE A 47 17.82 -7.41 -11.72
C ILE A 47 18.49 -7.18 -13.07
N PRO A 48 18.34 -8.09 -14.04
CA PRO A 48 18.85 -7.90 -15.39
C PRO A 48 18.31 -6.61 -16.00
N ARG A 49 19.20 -5.80 -16.60
CA ARG A 49 18.89 -4.44 -17.08
C ARG A 49 17.72 -4.38 -18.07
N ASP A 50 17.48 -5.45 -18.83
CA ASP A 50 16.33 -5.55 -19.73
C ASP A 50 14.98 -5.51 -19.01
N PHE A 51 14.90 -6.06 -17.78
CA PHE A 51 13.67 -6.11 -16.99
C PHE A 51 13.58 -4.98 -15.95
N ALA A 52 14.68 -4.27 -15.70
CA ALA A 52 14.75 -3.18 -14.74
C ALA A 52 13.72 -2.07 -15.02
N HIS A 53 13.56 -1.70 -16.30
CA HIS A 53 12.64 -0.64 -16.70
C HIS A 53 11.17 -1.08 -16.56
N GLU A 54 10.85 -2.35 -16.79
CA GLU A 54 9.51 -2.89 -16.67
C GLU A 54 9.07 -2.99 -15.20
N ILE A 55 9.96 -3.42 -14.31
CA ILE A 55 9.70 -3.52 -12.87
C ILE A 55 9.51 -2.12 -12.26
N LEU A 56 10.32 -1.14 -12.66
CA LEU A 56 10.13 0.25 -12.24
C LEU A 56 8.78 0.80 -12.73
N ALA A 57 8.46 0.64 -14.02
CA ALA A 57 7.20 1.11 -14.58
C ALA A 57 5.99 0.47 -13.89
N SER A 58 6.03 -0.84 -13.63
CA SER A 58 5.00 -1.58 -12.90
C SER A 58 4.84 -1.07 -11.46
N THR A 59 5.95 -0.83 -10.76
CA THR A 59 5.93 -0.32 -9.38
C THR A 59 5.32 1.09 -9.31
N ILE A 60 5.68 1.97 -10.24
CA ILE A 60 5.13 3.33 -10.33
C ILE A 60 3.64 3.26 -10.64
N LEU A 61 3.25 2.46 -11.62
CA LEU A 61 1.85 2.29 -12.00
C LEU A 61 1.00 1.80 -10.82
N LEU A 62 1.47 0.77 -10.11
CA LEU A 62 0.81 0.27 -8.91
C LEU A 62 0.70 1.35 -7.81
N THR A 63 1.74 2.17 -7.65
CA THR A 63 1.77 3.29 -6.69
C THR A 63 0.72 4.34 -7.03
N ILE A 64 0.63 4.74 -8.30
CA ILE A 64 -0.36 5.72 -8.75
C ILE A 64 -1.78 5.18 -8.54
N ILE A 65 -2.03 3.94 -8.95
CA ILE A 65 -3.32 3.27 -8.82
C ILE A 65 -3.73 3.18 -7.34
N THR A 66 -2.84 2.72 -6.46
CA THR A 66 -3.17 2.60 -5.03
C THR A 66 -3.39 3.97 -4.37
N THR A 67 -2.63 4.99 -4.78
CA THR A 67 -2.78 6.36 -4.26
C THR A 67 -4.11 7.00 -4.68
N LEU A 68 -4.60 6.70 -5.88
CA LEU A 68 -5.93 7.12 -6.36
C LEU A 68 -7.06 6.38 -5.64
N ILE A 69 -6.91 5.08 -5.37
CA ILE A 69 -7.94 4.27 -4.71
C ILE A 69 -8.05 4.59 -3.22
N THR A 70 -6.93 4.90 -2.55
CA THR A 70 -6.86 5.16 -1.10
C THR A 70 -7.86 6.22 -0.59
N PRO A 71 -7.94 7.45 -1.13
CA PRO A 71 -8.88 8.46 -0.64
C PRO A 71 -10.35 8.06 -0.85
N ILE A 72 -10.65 7.33 -1.94
CA ILE A 72 -11.99 6.82 -2.21
C ILE A 72 -12.39 5.80 -1.14
N LEU A 73 -11.47 4.89 -0.80
CA LEU A 73 -11.68 3.85 0.19
C LEU A 73 -11.81 4.43 1.61
N ILE A 74 -11.00 5.44 1.95
CA ILE A 74 -11.13 6.19 3.21
C ILE A 74 -12.51 6.86 3.28
N LYS A 75 -12.93 7.59 2.25
CA LYS A 75 -14.24 8.28 2.24
C LYS A 75 -15.41 7.31 2.39
N ALA A 76 -15.34 6.13 1.75
CA ALA A 76 -16.35 5.10 1.90
C ALA A 76 -16.41 4.52 3.33
N THR A 77 -15.25 4.28 3.94
CA THR A 77 -15.18 3.67 5.28
C THR A 77 -15.56 4.66 6.39
N PHE A 78 -15.33 5.96 6.20
CA PHE A 78 -15.77 7.00 7.14
C PHE A 78 -17.27 7.33 7.02
N LYS A 79 -17.89 7.18 5.84
CA LYS A 79 -19.34 7.37 5.65
C LYS A 79 -20.19 6.37 6.44
N ASN A 80 -19.65 5.21 6.79
CA ASN A 80 -20.36 4.18 7.56
C ASN A 80 -20.39 4.44 9.09
N ASN A 81 -19.76 5.52 9.55
CA ASN A 81 -19.67 5.90 10.97
C ASN A 81 -20.28 7.30 11.23
N ALA A 82 -21.05 7.84 10.27
CA ALA A 82 -21.76 9.12 10.35
C ALA A 82 -23.28 8.90 10.34
#